data_AF-A0AA96ZJQ3-F1
#
_entry.id   AF-A0AA96ZJQ3-F1
#
_cell.length_a   1.000
_cell.length_b   1.000
_cell.length_c   1.000
_cell.angle_alpha   90.00
_cell.angle_beta   90.00
_cell.angle_gamma   90.00
#
_symmetry.space_group_name_H-M   'P 1'
#
loop_
_entity.id
_entity.type
_entity.pdbx_description
1 polymer ?
#
loop_
_entity_poly.entity_id
_entity_poly.type
_entity_poly.pdbx_seq_one_letter_code
_entity_poly.pdbx_strand_id
1 'polypeptide(L)'
;MLEIAVQDRSGRVGVRVSEDELRDLVRDMGQWKGAFLVLQRVPDLPDTYAQACPEHGAWTVEYRDGAQSRHFGARVTELERVAELLLGWARQDPDWAAGEEWERIDFGPDPEPAPLDLPEEDEASLLEELRRQLAGGYATLDGLAETAQEYLVRDGHRPVGEEQAKQLADRLWLERVAEQRTWTGETDPERLARAFGALEAAGITARENFTCCSSCGNSEIGAENPEARGFVYFHSQSTGHAAEGHGLSLHYGGFDGSSGTTAAVGHEVAAALRAVGLTVRWDGDPSRAVEVTGLDWRRRLVG
;
A
#
# COMPACT_ATOMS: atom_id res chain seq x y z
N MET A 1 -4.83 -9.20 14.42
CA MET A 1 -4.98 -8.85 12.99
C MET A 1 -4.05 -9.75 12.21
N LEU A 2 -4.48 -10.20 11.03
CA LEU A 2 -3.65 -11.00 10.12
C LEU A 2 -2.73 -10.07 9.33
N GLU A 3 -1.49 -10.45 9.04
CA GLU A 3 -0.60 -9.64 8.18
C GLU A 3 -0.84 -9.94 6.69
N ILE A 4 -2.07 -9.66 6.25
CA ILE A 4 -2.54 -9.85 4.87
C ILE A 4 -3.37 -8.67 4.38
N ALA A 5 -3.45 -8.51 3.07
CA ALA A 5 -4.46 -7.73 2.39
C ALA A 5 -5.45 -8.68 1.70
N VAL A 6 -6.74 -8.33 1.69
CA VAL A 6 -7.80 -9.16 1.10
C VAL A 6 -8.59 -8.32 0.11
N GLN A 7 -8.63 -8.75 -1.14
CA GLN A 7 -9.43 -8.16 -2.20
C GLN A 7 -10.61 -9.07 -2.52
N ASP A 8 -11.81 -8.48 -2.59
CA ASP A 8 -13.02 -9.16 -3.04
C ASP A 8 -13.45 -8.69 -4.45
N ARG A 9 -14.55 -9.27 -4.94
CA ARG A 9 -15.17 -8.93 -6.23
C ARG A 9 -15.58 -7.46 -6.39
N SER A 10 -15.70 -6.68 -5.32
CA SER A 10 -16.02 -5.26 -5.40
C SER A 10 -14.77 -4.41 -5.68
N GLY A 11 -13.59 -5.03 -5.69
CA GLY A 11 -12.29 -4.34 -5.80
C GLY A 11 -11.85 -3.66 -4.50
N ARG A 12 -12.63 -3.78 -3.41
CA ARG A 12 -12.26 -3.20 -2.12
C ARG A 12 -11.17 -4.05 -1.48
N VAL A 13 -10.11 -3.40 -1.00
CA VAL A 13 -8.99 -4.06 -0.31
C VAL A 13 -9.12 -3.81 1.19
N GLY A 14 -9.31 -4.89 1.96
CA GLY A 14 -9.21 -4.88 3.42
C GLY A 14 -7.77 -5.19 3.84
N VAL A 15 -7.11 -4.27 4.52
CA VAL A 15 -5.72 -4.45 4.99
C VAL A 15 -5.71 -4.84 6.46
N ARG A 16 -4.92 -5.85 6.80
CA ARG A 16 -4.78 -6.40 8.15
C ARG A 16 -6.09 -6.83 8.80
N VAL A 17 -6.98 -7.48 8.06
CA VAL A 17 -8.27 -7.95 8.57
C VAL A 17 -8.12 -8.90 9.76
N SER A 18 -9.13 -8.94 10.62
CA SER A 18 -9.27 -9.95 11.66
C SER A 18 -9.65 -11.31 11.06
N GLU A 19 -9.50 -12.37 11.86
CA GLU A 19 -9.88 -13.70 11.42
C GLU A 19 -11.38 -13.85 11.19
N ASP A 20 -12.20 -13.19 12.02
CA ASP A 20 -13.65 -13.24 11.90
C ASP A 20 -14.11 -12.50 10.65
N GLU A 21 -13.50 -11.35 10.34
CA GLU A 21 -13.72 -10.65 9.07
C GLU A 21 -13.34 -11.52 7.87
N LEU A 22 -12.21 -12.25 7.91
CA LEU A 22 -11.85 -13.16 6.82
C LEU A 22 -12.86 -14.31 6.67
N ARG A 23 -13.35 -14.88 7.78
CA ARG A 23 -14.41 -15.91 7.74
C ARG A 23 -15.69 -15.36 7.13
N ASP A 24 -16.07 -14.14 7.49
CA ASP A 24 -17.26 -13.48 6.97
C ASP A 24 -17.11 -13.23 5.45
N LEU A 25 -15.94 -12.76 5.01
CA LEU A 25 -15.63 -12.60 3.57
C LEU A 25 -15.73 -13.92 2.80
N VAL A 26 -15.23 -15.03 3.36
CA VAL A 26 -15.36 -16.37 2.75
C VAL A 26 -16.82 -16.80 2.65
N ARG A 27 -17.61 -16.58 3.71
CA ARG A 27 -19.05 -16.86 3.71
C ARG A 27 -19.78 -16.04 2.65
N ASP A 28 -19.43 -14.76 2.52
CA ASP A 28 -20.02 -13.87 1.52
C ASP A 28 -19.64 -14.32 0.10
N MET A 29 -18.38 -14.66 -0.15
CA MET A 29 -17.92 -15.20 -1.44
C MET A 29 -18.75 -16.43 -1.84
N GLY A 30 -19.05 -17.33 -0.90
CA GLY A 30 -19.85 -18.53 -1.15
C GLY A 30 -21.29 -18.27 -1.64
N GLN A 31 -21.82 -17.06 -1.45
CA GLN A 31 -23.20 -16.71 -1.83
C GLN A 31 -23.34 -16.22 -3.27
N TRP A 32 -22.25 -15.83 -3.94
CA TRP A 32 -22.32 -15.12 -5.21
C TRP A 32 -21.58 -15.86 -6.33
N LYS A 33 -22.28 -16.09 -7.44
CA LYS A 33 -21.65 -16.62 -8.65
C LYS A 33 -20.63 -15.61 -9.20
N GLY A 34 -19.42 -16.09 -9.50
CA GLY A 34 -18.32 -15.25 -9.99
C GLY A 34 -17.67 -14.37 -8.91
N ALA A 35 -17.95 -14.62 -7.63
CA ALA A 35 -17.16 -14.05 -6.56
C ALA A 35 -15.78 -14.69 -6.49
N PHE A 36 -14.83 -13.95 -5.91
CA PHE A 36 -13.51 -14.42 -5.60
C PHE A 36 -13.00 -13.70 -4.37
N LEU A 37 -11.98 -14.27 -3.75
CA LEU A 37 -11.14 -13.62 -2.76
C LEU A 37 -9.69 -13.82 -3.17
N VAL A 38 -8.90 -12.75 -3.14
CA VAL A 38 -7.44 -12.80 -3.29
C VAL A 38 -6.81 -12.26 -2.01
N LEU A 39 -5.90 -13.03 -1.43
CA LEU A 39 -5.15 -12.71 -0.23
C LEU A 39 -3.68 -12.51 -0.61
N GLN A 40 -3.13 -11.36 -0.24
CA GLN A 40 -1.72 -11.04 -0.40
C GLN A 40 -1.07 -10.86 0.98
N ARG A 41 0.25 -11.01 1.07
CA ARG A 41 1.01 -10.74 2.29
C ARG A 41 1.02 -9.24 2.58
N VAL A 42 1.23 -8.85 3.84
CA VAL A 42 1.56 -7.47 4.19
C VAL A 42 2.92 -7.44 4.89
N PRO A 43 3.93 -6.77 4.31
CA PRO A 43 3.95 -6.21 2.95
C PRO A 43 3.74 -7.27 1.86
N ASP A 44 3.27 -6.86 0.68
CA ASP A 44 3.21 -7.75 -0.49
C ASP A 44 4.54 -8.44 -0.73
N LEU A 45 4.47 -9.68 -1.22
CA LEU A 45 5.63 -10.44 -1.67
C LEU A 45 5.40 -10.80 -3.14
N PRO A 46 6.40 -10.61 -4.02
CA PRO A 46 6.29 -10.98 -5.43
C PRO A 46 5.78 -12.41 -5.60
N ASP A 47 4.86 -12.60 -6.53
CA ASP A 47 4.29 -13.91 -6.89
C ASP A 47 3.81 -14.74 -5.69
N THR A 48 3.35 -14.09 -4.60
CA THR A 48 2.93 -14.77 -3.37
C THR A 48 1.53 -14.36 -2.96
N TYR A 49 0.56 -15.25 -3.19
CA TYR A 49 -0.83 -15.03 -2.84
C TYR A 49 -1.56 -16.34 -2.57
N ALA A 50 -2.72 -16.26 -1.93
CA ALA A 50 -3.73 -17.31 -1.92
C ALA A 50 -5.04 -16.76 -2.46
N GLN A 51 -5.82 -17.56 -3.16
CA GLN A 51 -7.12 -17.14 -3.66
C GLN A 51 -8.14 -18.26 -3.57
N ALA A 52 -9.41 -17.87 -3.53
CA ALA A 52 -10.52 -18.81 -3.63
C ALA A 52 -11.62 -18.26 -4.52
N CYS A 53 -12.31 -19.14 -5.24
CA CYS A 53 -13.51 -18.79 -5.99
C CYS A 53 -14.50 -19.97 -6.05
N PRO A 54 -15.83 -19.72 -6.13
CA PRO A 54 -16.81 -20.78 -6.31
C PRO A 54 -16.74 -21.36 -7.74
N GLU A 55 -16.67 -22.69 -7.85
CA GLU A 55 -16.58 -23.41 -9.11
C GLU A 55 -17.40 -24.72 -9.12
N HIS A 56 -18.40 -24.80 -10.00
CA HIS A 56 -19.19 -26.02 -10.26
C HIS A 56 -19.70 -26.73 -8.98
N GLY A 57 -20.31 -25.98 -8.06
CA GLY A 57 -20.86 -26.53 -6.81
C GLY A 57 -19.82 -26.88 -5.74
N ALA A 58 -18.57 -26.45 -5.92
CA ALA A 58 -17.51 -26.51 -4.92
C ALA A 58 -16.73 -25.18 -4.97
N TRP A 59 -15.54 -25.15 -4.38
CA TRP A 59 -14.61 -24.02 -4.44
C TRP A 59 -13.26 -24.48 -4.96
N THR A 60 -12.64 -23.63 -5.75
CA THR A 60 -11.23 -23.79 -6.13
C THR A 60 -10.44 -22.88 -5.23
N VAL A 61 -9.47 -23.45 -4.52
CA VAL A 61 -8.50 -22.73 -3.69
C VAL A 61 -7.15 -22.87 -4.37
N GLU A 62 -6.46 -21.75 -4.55
CA GLU A 62 -5.14 -21.72 -5.16
C GLU A 62 -4.17 -20.94 -4.29
N TYR A 63 -2.88 -21.25 -4.42
CA TYR A 63 -1.83 -20.38 -3.90
C TYR A 63 -0.64 -20.36 -4.86
N ARG A 64 0.08 -19.24 -4.84
CA ARG A 64 1.39 -19.10 -5.46
C ARG A 64 2.42 -18.83 -4.39
N ASP A 65 3.55 -19.53 -4.47
CA ASP A 65 4.64 -19.46 -3.50
C ASP A 65 5.88 -18.79 -4.11
N GLY A 66 5.80 -17.49 -4.37
CA GLY A 66 6.92 -16.66 -4.82
C GLY A 66 7.48 -16.97 -6.21
N ALA A 67 6.80 -17.78 -7.01
CA ALA A 67 7.23 -18.16 -8.36
C ALA A 67 6.05 -18.72 -9.17
N GLN A 68 6.07 -18.51 -10.48
CA GLN A 68 5.05 -19.03 -11.40
C GLN A 68 5.05 -20.56 -11.44
N SER A 69 6.23 -21.17 -11.36
CA SER A 69 6.41 -22.63 -11.31
C SER A 69 5.87 -23.27 -10.02
N ARG A 70 5.66 -22.46 -8.97
CA ARG A 70 5.12 -22.86 -7.65
C ARG A 70 3.70 -22.34 -7.44
N HIS A 71 2.84 -22.60 -8.43
CA HIS A 71 1.40 -22.34 -8.37
C HIS A 71 0.65 -23.67 -8.22
N PHE A 72 -0.21 -23.76 -7.22
CA PHE A 72 -0.98 -24.95 -6.91
C PHE A 72 -2.46 -24.62 -6.77
N GLY A 73 -3.32 -25.57 -7.12
CA GLY A 73 -4.77 -25.49 -6.96
C GLY A 73 -5.32 -26.77 -6.34
N ALA A 74 -6.36 -26.62 -5.53
CA ALA A 74 -7.12 -27.73 -4.95
C ALA A 74 -8.62 -27.45 -5.08
N ARG A 75 -9.40 -28.51 -5.30
CA ARG A 75 -10.86 -28.46 -5.31
C ARG A 75 -11.39 -28.83 -3.94
N VAL A 76 -12.06 -27.90 -3.28
CA VAL A 76 -12.58 -28.02 -1.91
C VAL A 76 -14.10 -27.99 -1.92
N THR A 77 -14.76 -28.97 -1.30
CA THR A 77 -16.22 -29.12 -1.32
C THR A 77 -16.96 -28.49 -0.16
N GLU A 78 -16.24 -28.05 0.88
CA GLU A 78 -16.82 -27.46 2.10
C GLU A 78 -16.30 -26.03 2.29
N LEU A 79 -17.20 -25.08 2.52
CA LEU A 79 -16.84 -23.66 2.62
C LEU A 79 -16.05 -23.36 3.91
N GLU A 80 -16.38 -24.07 4.99
CA GLU A 80 -15.65 -24.03 6.25
C GLU A 80 -14.19 -24.43 6.04
N ARG A 81 -13.95 -25.43 5.20
CA ARG A 81 -12.61 -25.89 4.86
C ARG A 81 -11.82 -24.87 4.04
N VAL A 82 -12.48 -24.16 3.12
CA VAL A 82 -11.87 -23.01 2.42
C VAL A 82 -11.41 -21.95 3.42
N ALA A 83 -12.24 -21.62 4.41
CA ALA A 83 -11.88 -20.64 5.44
C ALA A 83 -10.68 -21.09 6.27
N GLU A 84 -10.62 -22.38 6.65
CA GLU A 84 -9.46 -22.95 7.37
C GLU A 84 -8.16 -22.82 6.57
N LEU A 85 -8.18 -23.17 5.27
CA LEU A 85 -7.01 -23.09 4.40
C LEU A 85 -6.51 -21.65 4.27
N LEU A 86 -7.40 -20.70 3.98
CA LEU A 86 -7.04 -19.29 3.84
C LEU A 86 -6.55 -18.68 5.16
N LEU A 87 -7.15 -19.05 6.29
CA LEU A 87 -6.68 -18.63 7.62
C LEU A 87 -5.31 -19.22 7.95
N GLY A 88 -5.10 -20.51 7.69
CA GLY A 88 -3.81 -21.17 7.91
C GLY A 88 -2.71 -20.57 7.04
N TRP A 89 -3.00 -20.28 5.77
CA TRP A 89 -2.09 -19.56 4.89
C TRP A 89 -1.78 -18.17 5.44
N ALA A 90 -2.80 -17.41 5.87
CA ALA A 90 -2.65 -16.06 6.41
C ALA A 90 -1.78 -16.03 7.68
N ARG A 91 -1.94 -17.02 8.56
CA ARG A 91 -1.13 -17.19 9.78
C ARG A 91 0.28 -17.72 9.52
N GLN A 92 0.52 -18.29 8.33
CA GLN A 92 1.76 -19.00 7.98
C GLN A 92 1.96 -20.27 8.82
N ASP A 93 0.86 -21.01 9.08
CA ASP A 93 0.94 -22.27 9.81
C ASP A 93 1.72 -23.32 8.97
N PRO A 94 2.65 -24.09 9.54
CA PRO A 94 3.56 -24.95 8.77
C PRO A 94 2.88 -26.02 7.91
N ASP A 95 1.71 -26.52 8.36
CA ASP A 95 0.96 -27.59 7.70
C ASP A 95 -0.41 -27.10 7.21
N TRP A 96 -0.56 -25.80 6.94
CA TRP A 96 -1.84 -25.20 6.55
C TRP A 96 -2.50 -25.88 5.34
N ALA A 97 -1.68 -26.40 4.40
CA ALA A 97 -2.12 -27.04 3.17
C ALA A 97 -2.48 -28.53 3.34
N ALA A 98 -2.24 -29.13 4.51
CA ALA A 98 -2.45 -30.55 4.73
C ALA A 98 -3.94 -30.92 4.65
N GLY A 99 -4.26 -32.08 4.06
CA GLY A 99 -5.62 -32.63 3.98
C GLY A 99 -6.34 -32.40 2.65
N GLU A 100 -5.76 -31.60 1.74
CA GLU A 100 -6.25 -31.46 0.37
C GLU A 100 -5.29 -32.08 -0.65
N GLU A 101 -5.83 -32.49 -1.79
CA GLU A 101 -5.05 -32.89 -2.96
C GLU A 101 -4.72 -31.64 -3.80
N TRP A 102 -3.49 -31.15 -3.69
CA TRP A 102 -2.99 -30.01 -4.45
C TRP A 102 -2.36 -30.44 -5.76
N GLU A 103 -2.82 -29.86 -6.85
CA GLU A 103 -2.26 -30.05 -8.19
C GLU A 103 -1.46 -28.82 -8.61
N ARG A 104 -0.30 -29.03 -9.24
CA ARG A 104 0.48 -27.94 -9.81
C ARG A 104 -0.25 -27.39 -11.04
N ILE A 105 -0.54 -26.09 -11.03
CA ILE A 105 -1.08 -25.38 -12.19
C ILE A 105 0.11 -24.91 -13.03
N ASP A 106 0.22 -25.42 -14.26
CA ASP A 106 1.37 -25.17 -15.11
C ASP A 106 1.19 -23.92 -15.96
N PHE A 107 1.91 -22.86 -15.62
CA PHE A 107 2.00 -21.64 -16.41
C PHE A 107 3.33 -21.53 -17.19
N GLY A 108 4.14 -22.60 -17.20
CA GLY A 108 5.47 -22.59 -17.81
C GLY A 108 6.61 -22.40 -16.79
N PRO A 109 7.85 -22.31 -17.27
CA PRO A 109 9.01 -22.08 -16.42
C PRO A 109 9.02 -20.65 -15.87
N ASP A 110 9.70 -20.46 -14.74
CA ASP A 110 9.94 -19.10 -14.21
C ASP A 110 10.78 -18.29 -15.21
N PRO A 111 10.51 -16.97 -15.32
CA PRO A 111 11.25 -16.11 -16.23
C PRO A 111 12.73 -16.07 -15.86
N GLU A 112 13.59 -16.09 -16.88
CA GLU A 112 15.03 -15.93 -16.66
C GLU A 112 15.35 -14.48 -16.26
N PRO A 113 16.37 -14.26 -15.39
CA PRO A 113 16.83 -12.92 -15.06
C PRO A 113 17.20 -12.12 -16.32
N ALA A 114 16.48 -11.01 -16.55
CA ALA A 114 16.68 -10.13 -17.68
C ALA A 114 17.72 -9.05 -17.32
N PRO A 115 18.89 -9.02 -17.98
CA PRO A 115 19.90 -8.01 -17.69
C PRO A 115 19.40 -6.62 -18.11
N LEU A 116 19.71 -5.60 -17.30
CA LEU A 116 19.49 -4.19 -17.65
C LEU A 116 20.74 -3.69 -18.39
N ASP A 117 20.62 -3.45 -19.70
CA ASP A 117 21.70 -2.86 -20.51
C ASP A 117 21.45 -1.36 -20.66
N LEU A 118 21.85 -0.61 -19.64
CA LEU A 118 21.65 0.84 -19.55
C LEU A 118 23.00 1.56 -19.38
N PRO A 119 23.14 2.81 -19.86
CA PRO A 119 24.23 3.67 -19.44
C PRO A 119 24.27 3.81 -17.91
N GLU A 120 25.47 3.87 -17.33
CA GLU A 120 25.68 3.91 -15.87
C GLU A 120 24.89 5.06 -15.20
N GLU A 121 24.82 6.23 -15.84
CA GLU A 121 24.05 7.38 -15.35
C GLU A 121 22.53 7.13 -15.36
N ASP A 122 22.02 6.47 -16.40
CA ASP A 122 20.61 6.13 -16.53
C ASP A 122 20.21 5.05 -15.51
N GLU A 123 21.05 4.02 -15.32
CA GLU A 123 20.82 3.01 -14.29
C GLU A 123 20.85 3.62 -12.89
N ALA A 124 21.84 4.47 -12.58
CA ALA A 124 21.97 5.12 -11.28
C ALA A 124 20.76 6.01 -10.98
N SER A 125 20.33 6.83 -11.93
CA SER A 125 19.17 7.72 -11.76
C SER A 125 17.86 6.95 -11.62
N LEU A 126 17.69 5.83 -12.33
CA LEU A 126 16.55 4.94 -12.17
C LEU A 126 16.52 4.32 -10.78
N LEU A 127 17.64 3.78 -10.30
CA LEU A 127 17.73 3.16 -8.98
C LEU A 127 17.49 4.18 -7.85
N GLU A 128 17.97 5.41 -8.01
CA GLU A 128 17.71 6.50 -7.07
C GLU A 128 16.21 6.79 -6.96
N GLU A 129 15.51 6.92 -8.08
CA GLU A 129 14.08 7.17 -8.12
C GLU A 129 13.27 6.04 -7.46
N LEU A 130 13.54 4.78 -7.82
CA LEU A 130 12.85 3.63 -7.24
C LEU A 130 13.07 3.54 -5.73
N ARG A 131 14.30 3.78 -5.26
CA ARG A 131 14.62 3.81 -3.83
C ARG A 131 13.93 4.96 -3.10
N ARG A 132 13.80 6.12 -3.73
CA ARG A 132 13.08 7.28 -3.18
C ARG A 132 11.59 6.95 -3.01
N GLN A 133 10.95 6.29 -3.98
CA GLN A 133 9.56 5.85 -3.86
C GLN A 133 9.37 4.80 -2.75
N LEU A 134 10.25 3.80 -2.70
CA LEU A 134 10.28 2.80 -1.62
C LEU A 134 10.48 3.45 -0.24
N ALA A 135 11.32 4.48 -0.15
CA ALA A 135 11.53 5.26 1.07
C ALA A 135 10.29 6.04 1.49
N GLY A 136 9.53 6.55 0.53
CA GLY A 136 8.23 7.15 0.81
C GLY A 136 7.22 6.18 1.42
N GLY A 137 7.24 4.91 1.02
CA GLY A 137 6.43 3.84 1.59
C GLY A 137 4.95 3.84 1.17
N TYR A 138 4.63 4.53 0.07
CA TYR A 138 3.30 4.51 -0.57
C TYR A 138 3.29 3.88 -1.97
N ALA A 139 4.46 3.48 -2.48
CA ALA A 139 4.52 2.72 -3.71
C ALA A 139 3.83 1.36 -3.52
N THR A 140 3.16 0.90 -4.56
CA THR A 140 2.76 -0.50 -4.71
C THR A 140 3.83 -1.26 -5.49
N LEU A 141 3.86 -2.58 -5.40
CA LEU A 141 4.81 -3.39 -6.17
C LEU A 141 4.64 -3.15 -7.68
N ASP A 142 3.40 -3.17 -8.17
CA ASP A 142 3.06 -2.89 -9.56
C ASP A 142 3.42 -1.47 -9.98
N GLY A 143 3.15 -0.48 -9.13
CA GLY A 143 3.48 0.93 -9.40
C GLY A 143 4.99 1.17 -9.44
N LEU A 144 5.78 0.40 -8.68
CA LEU A 144 7.23 0.43 -8.74
C LEU A 144 7.74 -0.15 -10.06
N ALA A 145 7.14 -1.23 -10.56
CA ALA A 145 7.45 -1.78 -11.87
C ALA A 145 7.04 -0.82 -13.00
N GLU A 146 5.86 -0.21 -12.92
CA GLU A 146 5.44 0.83 -13.89
C GLU A 146 6.43 1.99 -13.92
N THR A 147 6.83 2.50 -12.74
CA THR A 147 7.86 3.54 -12.64
C THR A 147 9.15 3.08 -13.32
N ALA A 148 9.61 1.86 -13.05
CA ALA A 148 10.85 1.34 -13.63
C ALA A 148 10.80 1.29 -15.16
N GLN A 149 9.63 0.98 -15.71
CA GLN A 149 9.40 0.91 -17.14
C GLN A 149 9.31 2.29 -17.81
N GLU A 150 8.73 3.29 -17.12
CA GLU A 150 8.44 4.62 -17.68
C GLU A 150 9.53 5.67 -17.43
N TYR A 151 10.33 5.54 -16.36
CA TYR A 151 11.21 6.61 -15.89
C TYR A 151 12.22 7.12 -16.94
N LEU A 152 12.77 6.21 -17.75
CA LEU A 152 13.75 6.52 -18.79
C LEU A 152 13.12 6.68 -20.19
N VAL A 153 11.79 6.70 -20.29
CA VAL A 153 11.11 6.84 -21.59
C VAL A 153 11.31 8.25 -22.12
N ARG A 154 11.99 8.37 -23.26
CA ARG A 154 12.26 9.64 -23.94
C ARG A 154 12.08 9.46 -25.45
N ASP A 155 11.42 10.42 -26.10
CA ASP A 155 11.21 10.43 -27.55
C ASP A 155 10.63 9.11 -28.14
N GLY A 156 9.77 8.43 -27.36
CA GLY A 156 9.16 7.14 -27.74
C GLY A 156 10.09 5.93 -27.62
N HIS A 157 11.32 6.10 -27.15
CA HIS A 157 12.23 5.02 -26.80
C HIS A 157 12.00 4.57 -25.35
N ARG A 158 11.85 3.25 -25.16
CA ARG A 158 11.65 2.61 -23.85
C ARG A 158 12.78 1.62 -23.61
N PRO A 159 13.83 2.02 -22.86
CA PRO A 159 15.01 1.18 -22.68
C PRO A 159 14.80 0.05 -21.66
N VAL A 160 13.79 0.15 -20.79
CA VAL A 160 13.42 -0.88 -19.81
C VAL A 160 12.14 -1.58 -20.26
N GLY A 161 12.24 -2.86 -20.60
CA GLY A 161 11.08 -3.70 -20.92
C GLY A 161 10.27 -4.09 -19.68
N GLU A 162 9.05 -4.57 -19.90
CA GLU A 162 8.11 -4.96 -18.84
C GLU A 162 8.71 -6.01 -17.88
N GLU A 163 9.31 -7.08 -18.41
CA GLU A 163 9.94 -8.12 -17.57
C GLU A 163 11.14 -7.59 -16.77
N GLN A 164 11.98 -6.74 -17.38
CA GLN A 164 13.11 -6.12 -16.67
C GLN A 164 12.62 -5.20 -15.55
N ALA A 165 11.56 -4.43 -15.80
CA ALA A 165 10.94 -3.55 -14.82
C ALA A 165 10.36 -4.33 -13.63
N LYS A 166 9.62 -5.41 -13.90
CA LYS A 166 9.08 -6.30 -12.85
C LYS A 166 10.20 -6.90 -12.00
N GLN A 167 11.21 -7.50 -12.62
CA GLN A 167 12.31 -8.13 -11.89
C GLN A 167 13.13 -7.12 -11.07
N LEU A 168 13.31 -5.90 -11.58
CA LEU A 168 13.97 -4.82 -10.85
C LEU A 168 13.16 -4.38 -9.63
N ALA A 169 11.85 -4.18 -9.81
CA ALA A 169 10.93 -3.82 -8.74
C ALA A 169 10.86 -4.90 -7.66
N ASP A 170 10.67 -6.17 -8.03
CA ASP A 170 10.64 -7.33 -7.13
C ASP A 170 11.89 -7.38 -6.24
N ARG A 171 13.06 -7.21 -6.85
CA ARG A 171 14.34 -7.22 -6.13
C ARG A 171 14.43 -6.08 -5.10
N LEU A 172 14.22 -4.83 -5.52
CA LEU A 172 14.31 -3.68 -4.62
C LEU A 172 13.23 -3.69 -3.54
N TRP A 173 12.04 -4.19 -3.86
CA TRP A 173 10.96 -4.39 -2.92
C TRP A 173 11.34 -5.39 -1.84
N LEU A 174 11.86 -6.56 -2.22
CA LEU A 174 12.32 -7.58 -1.28
C LEU A 174 13.47 -7.09 -0.38
N GLU A 175 14.41 -6.30 -0.92
CA GLU A 175 15.45 -5.62 -0.13
C GLU A 175 14.81 -4.73 0.94
N ARG A 176 13.82 -3.90 0.57
CA ARG A 176 13.10 -3.04 1.52
C ARG A 176 12.26 -3.83 2.52
N VAL A 177 11.58 -4.89 2.11
CA VAL A 177 10.81 -5.75 3.03
C VAL A 177 11.74 -6.40 4.05
N ALA A 178 12.92 -6.87 3.63
CA ALA A 178 13.93 -7.42 4.54
C ALA A 178 14.42 -6.37 5.55
N GLU A 179 14.65 -5.13 5.10
CA GLU A 179 14.99 -4.00 5.97
C GLU A 179 13.88 -3.75 7.02
N GLN A 180 12.62 -3.70 6.59
CA GLN A 180 11.47 -3.43 7.47
C GLN A 180 11.27 -4.46 8.57
N ARG A 181 11.65 -5.72 8.34
CA ARG A 181 11.61 -6.77 9.36
C ARG A 181 12.55 -6.51 10.53
N THR A 182 13.57 -5.67 10.35
CA THR A 182 14.48 -5.27 11.43
C THR A 182 13.93 -4.12 12.28
N TRP A 183 12.89 -3.43 11.81
CA TRP A 183 12.32 -2.29 12.51
C TRP A 183 11.46 -2.75 13.68
N THR A 184 11.74 -2.22 14.87
CA THR A 184 10.98 -2.52 16.08
C THR A 184 10.14 -1.33 16.52
N GLY A 185 9.00 -1.65 17.13
CA GLY A 185 8.08 -0.64 17.67
C GLY A 185 7.31 0.14 16.61
N GLU A 186 6.55 1.11 17.13
CA GLU A 186 5.76 2.05 16.34
C GLU A 186 6.68 3.08 15.65
N THR A 187 6.39 3.39 14.37
CA THR A 187 7.11 4.40 13.60
C THR A 187 6.36 5.73 13.54
N ASP A 188 7.06 6.82 13.22
CA ASP A 188 6.42 8.13 13.12
C ASP A 188 5.32 8.19 12.04
N PRO A 189 5.44 7.52 10.88
CA PRO A 189 4.32 7.39 9.94
C PRO A 189 3.08 6.69 10.51
N GLU A 190 3.22 5.75 11.44
CA GLU A 190 2.07 5.10 12.10
C GLU A 190 1.39 6.04 13.10
N ARG A 191 2.17 6.88 13.80
CA ARG A 191 1.65 7.97 14.64
C ARG A 191 0.91 9.00 13.81
N LEU A 192 1.50 9.38 12.66
CA LEU A 192 0.90 10.29 11.69
C LEU A 192 -0.45 9.75 11.20
N ALA A 193 -0.51 8.47 10.81
CA ALA A 193 -1.74 7.83 10.37
C ALA A 193 -2.82 7.81 11.46
N ARG A 194 -2.44 7.60 12.73
CA ARG A 194 -3.38 7.74 13.84
C ARG A 194 -3.91 9.17 14.00
N ALA A 195 -3.05 10.18 13.83
CA ALA A 195 -3.51 11.58 13.87
C ALA A 195 -4.47 11.89 12.73
N PHE A 196 -4.19 11.39 11.51
CA PHE A 196 -5.08 11.54 10.35
C PHE A 196 -6.42 10.85 10.58
N GLY A 197 -6.42 9.62 11.10
CA GLY A 197 -7.66 8.92 11.47
C GLY A 197 -8.48 9.64 12.53
N ALA A 198 -7.84 10.30 13.51
CA ALA A 198 -8.54 11.11 14.51
C ALA A 198 -9.17 12.39 13.91
N LEU A 199 -8.48 13.02 12.94
CA LEU A 199 -9.01 14.19 12.22
C LEU A 199 -10.20 13.82 11.33
N GLU A 200 -10.13 12.68 10.63
CA GLU A 200 -11.25 12.11 9.88
C GLU A 200 -12.48 11.88 10.76
N ALA A 201 -12.29 11.24 11.91
CA ALA A 201 -13.36 11.01 12.87
C ALA A 201 -13.97 12.32 13.42
N ALA A 202 -13.21 13.43 13.43
CA ALA A 202 -13.67 14.76 13.82
C ALA A 202 -14.38 15.52 12.67
N GLY A 203 -14.41 14.97 11.46
CA GLY A 203 -15.03 15.57 10.28
C GLY A 203 -14.12 16.48 9.46
N ILE A 204 -12.80 16.26 9.52
CA ILE A 204 -11.80 16.86 8.64
C ILE A 204 -11.31 15.79 7.66
N THR A 205 -11.43 16.04 6.36
CA THR A 205 -10.87 15.14 5.34
C THR A 205 -9.35 15.13 5.45
N ALA A 206 -8.75 13.99 5.78
CA ALA A 206 -7.32 13.81 5.93
C ALA A 206 -6.78 12.85 4.85
N ARG A 207 -5.83 13.29 4.04
CA ARG A 207 -5.24 12.47 2.97
C ARG A 207 -3.71 12.43 3.03
N GLU A 208 -3.17 11.24 3.21
CA GLU A 208 -1.73 10.98 3.13
C GLU A 208 -1.30 10.82 1.66
N ASN A 209 -0.12 11.34 1.32
CA ASN A 209 0.50 11.16 -0.01
C ASN A 209 -0.46 11.47 -1.18
N PHE A 210 -1.24 12.54 -1.04
CA PHE A 210 -2.33 12.88 -1.95
C PHE A 210 -1.84 13.75 -3.10
N THR A 211 -2.00 13.24 -4.33
CA THR A 211 -1.55 13.88 -5.59
C THR A 211 -0.03 14.12 -5.65
N CYS A 212 0.44 14.68 -6.77
CA CYS A 212 1.87 14.91 -6.97
C CYS A 212 2.41 16.16 -6.26
N CYS A 213 1.60 17.21 -6.08
CA CYS A 213 2.04 18.50 -5.54
C CYS A 213 0.88 19.28 -4.91
N SER A 214 1.20 20.38 -4.20
CA SER A 214 0.20 21.19 -3.52
C SER A 214 -0.84 21.84 -4.45
N SER A 215 -0.50 22.15 -5.71
CA SER A 215 -1.47 22.71 -6.65
C SER A 215 -2.55 21.71 -7.05
N CYS A 216 -2.16 20.45 -7.32
CA CYS A 216 -3.10 19.37 -7.62
C CYS A 216 -3.93 19.01 -6.38
N GLY A 217 -3.28 18.92 -5.22
CA GLY A 217 -3.97 18.64 -3.96
C GLY A 217 -5.06 19.65 -3.66
N ASN A 218 -4.78 20.95 -3.78
CA ASN A 218 -5.76 22.00 -3.54
C ASN A 218 -6.94 21.99 -4.53
N SER A 219 -6.72 21.54 -5.78
CA SER A 219 -7.80 21.43 -6.76
C SER A 219 -8.71 20.22 -6.53
N GLU A 220 -8.17 19.14 -5.98
CA GLU A 220 -8.86 17.84 -5.91
C GLU A 220 -9.47 17.54 -4.54
N ILE A 221 -8.88 18.04 -3.45
CA ILE A 221 -9.25 17.65 -2.08
C ILE A 221 -10.72 17.97 -1.72
N GLY A 222 -11.34 18.97 -2.36
CA GLY A 222 -12.75 19.29 -2.15
C GLY A 222 -13.74 18.25 -2.69
N ALA A 223 -13.32 17.43 -3.66
CA ALA A 223 -14.16 16.38 -4.21
C ALA A 223 -14.22 15.12 -3.32
N GLU A 224 -13.25 14.94 -2.42
CA GLU A 224 -13.13 13.76 -1.56
C GLU A 224 -14.28 13.62 -0.57
N ASN A 225 -14.72 14.72 0.02
CA ASN A 225 -15.87 14.75 0.92
C ASN A 225 -16.48 16.16 0.96
N PRO A 226 -17.55 16.41 0.19
CA PRO A 226 -18.24 17.71 0.17
C PRO A 226 -18.84 18.14 1.51
N GLU A 227 -19.06 17.20 2.43
CA GLU A 227 -19.70 17.45 3.74
C GLU A 227 -18.68 17.71 4.86
N ALA A 228 -17.38 17.57 4.58
CA ALA A 228 -16.33 17.82 5.57
C ALA A 228 -16.22 19.32 5.90
N ARG A 229 -15.88 19.64 7.16
CA ARG A 229 -15.71 21.03 7.60
C ARG A 229 -14.41 21.67 7.11
N GLY A 230 -13.44 20.84 6.75
CA GLY A 230 -12.14 21.25 6.25
C GLY A 230 -11.33 20.03 5.85
N PHE A 231 -10.07 20.28 5.53
CA PHE A 231 -9.17 19.26 5.05
C PHE A 231 -7.75 19.42 5.61
N VAL A 232 -6.99 18.33 5.56
CA VAL A 232 -5.55 18.30 5.68
C VAL A 232 -4.96 17.26 4.71
N TYR A 233 -3.83 17.57 4.09
CA TYR A 233 -3.10 16.59 3.29
C TYR A 233 -1.61 16.90 3.24
N PHE A 234 -0.82 15.91 2.81
CA PHE A 234 0.51 16.13 2.22
C PHE A 234 0.59 15.36 0.91
N HIS A 235 1.39 15.85 -0.02
CA HIS A 235 1.53 15.28 -1.37
C HIS A 235 2.81 14.46 -1.51
N SER A 236 2.99 13.77 -2.65
CA SER A 236 4.11 12.85 -2.85
C SER A 236 5.50 13.49 -2.81
N GLN A 237 5.67 14.73 -3.28
CA GLN A 237 6.94 15.44 -3.10
C GLN A 237 7.26 15.73 -1.61
N SER A 238 6.25 16.04 -0.79
CA SER A 238 6.45 16.22 0.66
C SER A 238 6.81 14.89 1.34
N THR A 239 6.26 13.77 0.87
CA THR A 239 6.69 12.43 1.27
C THR A 239 8.18 12.20 0.94
N GLY A 240 8.62 12.59 -0.26
CA GLY A 240 10.03 12.49 -0.66
C GLY A 240 10.96 13.26 0.27
N HIS A 241 10.66 14.53 0.52
CA HIS A 241 11.40 15.36 1.48
C HIS A 241 11.44 14.75 2.89
N ALA A 242 10.33 14.18 3.36
CA ALA A 242 10.27 13.54 4.66
C ALA A 242 11.17 12.29 4.73
N ALA A 243 11.17 11.48 3.67
CA ALA A 243 12.04 10.30 3.55
C ALA A 243 13.53 10.68 3.47
N GLU A 244 13.86 11.86 2.94
CA GLU A 244 15.21 12.44 2.90
C GLU A 244 15.61 13.14 4.22
N GLY A 245 14.71 13.21 5.20
CA GLY A 245 14.97 13.81 6.51
C GLY A 245 14.78 15.33 6.56
N HIS A 246 14.13 15.93 5.55
CA HIS A 246 13.85 17.37 5.49
C HIS A 246 12.56 17.79 6.21
N GLY A 247 11.84 16.85 6.81
CA GLY A 247 10.56 17.08 7.48
C GLY A 247 9.36 16.93 6.54
N LEU A 248 8.16 17.10 7.09
CA LEU A 248 6.91 16.93 6.36
C LEU A 248 6.05 18.18 6.46
N SER A 249 5.69 18.74 5.31
CA SER A 249 4.79 19.89 5.21
C SER A 249 3.34 19.41 4.97
N LEU A 250 2.41 19.87 5.81
CA LEU A 250 0.99 19.59 5.67
C LEU A 250 0.23 20.85 5.25
N HIS A 251 -0.59 20.69 4.22
CA HIS A 251 -1.52 21.71 3.73
C HIS A 251 -2.90 21.45 4.32
N TYR A 252 -3.62 22.51 4.65
CA TYR A 252 -4.90 22.42 5.35
C TYR A 252 -5.76 23.64 5.03
N GLY A 253 -7.06 23.54 5.31
CA GLY A 253 -7.98 24.66 5.13
C GLY A 253 -9.44 24.30 5.30
N GLY A 254 -10.28 25.35 5.31
CA GLY A 254 -11.72 25.21 5.14
C GLY A 254 -12.13 25.28 3.67
N PHE A 255 -13.31 24.75 3.34
CA PHE A 255 -13.89 24.85 1.99
C PHE A 255 -14.65 26.17 1.74
N ASP A 256 -14.82 26.99 2.77
CA ASP A 256 -15.52 28.28 2.72
C ASP A 256 -14.63 29.46 2.28
N GLY A 257 -13.33 29.23 2.08
CA GLY A 257 -12.34 30.25 1.72
C GLY A 257 -12.00 31.23 2.84
N SER A 258 -12.46 30.99 4.07
CA SER A 258 -12.24 31.87 5.22
C SER A 258 -10.89 31.62 5.87
N SER A 259 -10.08 32.66 6.06
CA SER A 259 -8.83 32.57 6.82
C SER A 259 -9.04 32.15 8.27
N GLY A 260 -10.18 32.51 8.87
CA GLY A 260 -10.55 32.09 10.22
C GLY A 260 -10.82 30.60 10.31
N THR A 261 -11.51 30.03 9.32
CA THR A 261 -11.78 28.59 9.24
C THR A 261 -10.49 27.82 8.99
N THR A 262 -9.65 28.29 8.06
CA THR A 262 -8.32 27.70 7.82
C THR A 262 -7.47 27.71 9.09
N ALA A 263 -7.40 28.83 9.81
CA ALA A 263 -6.64 28.88 11.07
C ALA A 263 -7.20 27.92 12.14
N ALA A 264 -8.52 27.80 12.27
CA ALA A 264 -9.15 26.85 13.18
C ALA A 264 -8.76 25.40 12.84
N VAL A 265 -8.86 25.01 11.56
CA VAL A 265 -8.42 23.69 11.07
C VAL A 265 -6.93 23.48 11.33
N GLY A 266 -6.08 24.48 11.08
CA GLY A 266 -4.65 24.40 11.37
C GLY A 266 -4.33 24.14 12.84
N HIS A 267 -5.10 24.73 13.76
CA HIS A 267 -4.97 24.46 15.19
C HIS A 267 -5.36 23.02 15.54
N GLU A 268 -6.43 22.49 14.96
CA GLU A 268 -6.87 21.11 15.16
C GLU A 268 -5.81 20.12 14.63
N VAL A 269 -5.30 20.34 13.42
CA VAL A 269 -4.22 19.54 12.81
C VAL A 269 -2.98 19.55 13.70
N ALA A 270 -2.51 20.74 14.09
CA ALA A 270 -1.31 20.86 14.92
C ALA A 270 -1.50 20.25 16.32
N ALA A 271 -2.72 20.29 16.88
CA ALA A 271 -3.04 19.64 18.14
C ALA A 271 -3.06 18.11 18.01
N ALA A 272 -3.68 17.56 16.96
CA ALA A 272 -3.75 16.13 16.71
C ALA A 272 -2.35 15.52 16.53
N LEU A 273 -1.48 16.18 15.75
CA LEU A 273 -0.09 15.75 15.55
C LEU A 273 0.72 15.78 16.85
N ARG A 274 0.56 16.82 17.69
CA ARG A 274 1.23 16.88 19.00
C ARG A 274 0.71 15.82 19.96
N ALA A 275 -0.59 15.50 19.91
CA ALA A 275 -1.20 14.48 20.76
C ALA A 275 -0.63 13.07 20.50
N VAL A 276 -0.16 12.81 19.28
CA VAL A 276 0.54 11.56 18.94
C VAL A 276 2.06 11.64 19.12
N GLY A 277 2.58 12.73 19.69
CA GLY A 277 3.99 12.88 20.05
C GLY A 277 4.89 13.45 18.95
N LEU A 278 4.33 13.94 17.83
CA LEU A 278 5.11 14.53 16.75
C LEU A 278 5.48 15.99 17.06
N THR A 279 6.66 16.41 16.60
CA THR A 279 7.16 17.78 16.81
C THR A 279 6.65 18.68 15.69
N VAL A 280 5.75 19.60 16.03
CA VAL A 280 5.04 20.47 15.08
C VAL A 280 5.50 21.93 15.18
N ARG A 281 5.92 22.50 14.06
CA ARG A 281 6.22 23.92 13.88
C ARG A 281 5.14 24.57 13.02
N TRP A 282 4.34 25.42 13.66
CA TRP A 282 3.36 26.28 13.00
C TRP A 282 3.07 27.48 13.90
N ASP A 283 3.00 28.68 13.32
CA ASP A 283 2.87 29.96 14.03
C ASP A 283 1.42 30.47 14.14
N GLY A 284 0.45 29.71 13.61
CA GLY A 284 -0.96 30.10 13.56
C GLY A 284 -1.36 30.83 12.28
N ASP A 285 -0.42 31.11 11.38
CA ASP A 285 -0.71 31.79 10.12
C ASP A 285 -1.40 30.81 9.13
N PRO A 286 -2.66 31.07 8.72
CA PRO A 286 -3.40 30.22 7.78
C PRO A 286 -2.82 30.19 6.37
N SER A 287 -1.88 31.08 6.03
CA SER A 287 -1.16 31.08 4.75
C SER A 287 0.06 30.16 4.73
N ARG A 288 0.45 29.60 5.89
CA ARG A 288 1.63 28.75 6.04
C ARG A 288 1.24 27.30 6.33
N ALA A 289 2.01 26.37 5.76
CA ALA A 289 1.89 24.95 6.04
C ALA A 289 2.21 24.63 7.52
N VAL A 290 1.63 23.54 8.02
CA VAL A 290 2.01 22.94 9.30
C VAL A 290 3.22 22.04 9.04
N GLU A 291 4.35 22.33 9.65
CA GLU A 291 5.59 21.57 9.46
C GLU A 291 5.79 20.56 10.59
N VAL A 292 6.06 19.31 10.24
CA VAL A 292 6.51 18.27 11.18
C VAL A 292 8.01 18.05 11.00
N THR A 293 8.74 18.17 12.09
CA THR A 293 10.22 18.15 12.08
C THR A 293 10.76 17.07 13.00
N GLY A 294 12.00 16.64 12.75
CA GLY A 294 12.63 15.57 13.54
C GLY A 294 11.95 14.21 13.35
N LEU A 295 11.34 13.99 12.18
CA LEU A 295 10.71 12.72 11.83
C LEU A 295 11.76 11.65 11.58
N ASP A 296 11.54 10.50 12.20
CA ASP A 296 12.17 9.25 11.79
C ASP A 296 11.25 8.55 10.78
N TRP A 297 11.41 8.92 9.51
CA TRP A 297 10.54 8.45 8.42
C TRP A 297 10.83 7.00 8.06
N ARG A 298 10.09 6.09 8.69
CA ARG A 298 10.13 4.65 8.44
C ARG A 298 8.74 4.11 8.15
N ARG A 299 8.18 4.48 7.00
CA ARG A 299 6.86 3.99 6.58
C ARG A 299 6.99 2.55 6.09
N ARG A 300 6.21 1.64 6.69
CA ARG A 300 6.14 0.23 6.28
C ARG A 300 5.36 0.10 4.97
N LEU A 301 5.82 -0.78 4.09
CA LEU A 301 5.11 -1.11 2.87
C LEU A 301 3.85 -1.91 3.22
N VAL A 302 2.85 -1.87 2.34
CA VAL A 302 1.60 -2.62 2.52
C VAL A 302 1.39 -3.55 1.33
N GLY A 303 1.31 -3.00 0.13
CA GLY A 303 1.17 -3.73 -1.13
C GLY A 303 1.20 -2.75 -2.28
#